data_AF-A0A1X9XE52-F1
#
_entry.id   AF-A0A1X9XE52-F1
#
_cell.length_a   1.000
_cell.length_b   1.000
_cell.length_c   1.000
_cell.angle_alpha   90.00
_cell.angle_beta   90.00
_cell.angle_gamma   90.00
#
_symmetry.space_group_name_H-M   'P 1'
#
loop_
_entity.id
_entity.type
_entity.pdbx_description
1 polymer ?
#
loop_
_entity_poly.entity_id
_entity_poly.type
_entity_poly.pdbx_seq_one_letter_code
_entity_poly.pdbx_strand_id
1 'polypeptide(L)' 'SAGMAISGTDYTSLGTKVKFAAGSATATKTVKPLSDILVEGDETVVLTLANGSG' A
#
# COMPACT_ATOMS: atom_id res chain seq x y z
N SER A 1 9.29 -3.30 -19.01
CA SER A 1 9.85 -4.11 -17.92
C SER A 1 8.91 -4.00 -16.75
N ALA A 2 8.43 -5.12 -16.20
CA ALA A 2 7.59 -5.09 -15.00
C ALA A 2 8.45 -4.73 -13.78
N GLY A 3 7.97 -3.81 -12.93
CA GLY A 3 8.70 -3.24 -11.79
C GLY A 3 8.00 -3.44 -10.46
N MET A 4 8.71 -3.17 -9.35
CA MET A 4 8.07 -2.96 -8.05
C MET A 4 7.80 -1.48 -7.88
N ALA A 5 6.54 -1.15 -7.59
CA ALA A 5 6.16 0.21 -7.26
C ALA A 5 6.83 0.65 -5.96
N ILE A 6 7.37 1.86 -5.96
CA ILE A 6 8.11 2.50 -4.88
C ILE A 6 7.18 3.43 -4.09
N SER A 7 7.15 3.22 -2.77
CA SER A 7 6.33 4.07 -1.89
C SER A 7 6.82 5.52 -1.90
N GLY A 8 5.89 6.45 -2.12
CA GLY A 8 6.18 7.88 -2.18
C GLY A 8 6.52 8.40 -3.58
N THR A 9 6.90 7.51 -4.51
CA THR A 9 7.07 7.85 -5.93
C THR A 9 5.81 7.47 -6.70
N ASP A 10 5.43 6.19 -6.64
CA ASP A 10 4.41 5.62 -7.55
C ASP A 10 3.05 5.50 -6.83
N TYR A 11 3.06 5.49 -5.50
CA TYR A 11 1.85 5.52 -4.67
C TYR A 11 2.07 6.23 -3.34
N THR A 12 0.99 6.77 -2.79
CA THR A 12 0.99 7.43 -1.48
C THR A 12 1.39 6.43 -0.38
N SER A 13 2.31 6.82 0.51
CA SER A 13 2.74 5.94 1.60
C SER A 13 1.58 5.45 2.48
N LEU A 14 1.57 4.15 2.79
CA LEU A 14 0.50 3.48 3.54
C LEU A 14 0.67 3.56 5.07
N GLY A 15 1.85 3.99 5.53
CA GLY A 15 2.31 3.90 6.91
C GLY A 15 2.59 2.45 7.36
N THR A 16 2.81 2.27 8.66
CA THR A 16 3.27 0.98 9.23
C THR A 16 2.26 0.31 10.17
N LYS A 17 1.06 0.90 10.33
CA LYS A 17 0.02 0.40 11.24
C LYS A 17 -1.33 0.27 10.54
N VAL A 18 -2.04 -0.80 10.85
CA VAL A 18 -3.46 -0.99 10.54
C VAL A 18 -4.22 -1.00 11.87
N LYS A 19 -5.33 -0.28 11.95
CA LYS A 19 -6.21 -0.26 13.13
C LYS A 19 -7.52 -0.93 12.77
N PHE A 20 -7.88 -1.94 13.55
CA PHE A 20 -9.21 -2.53 13.52
C PHE A 20 -10.09 -1.78 14.53
N ALA A 21 -11.30 -1.42 14.13
CA ALA A 21 -12.29 -0.89 15.06
C ALA A 21 -12.72 -1.99 16.04
N ALA A 22 -13.15 -1.62 17.26
CA ALA A 22 -13.62 -2.59 18.24
C ALA A 22 -14.74 -3.44 17.64
N GLY A 23 -14.61 -4.77 17.74
CA GLY A 23 -15.55 -5.74 17.17
C GLY A 23 -15.48 -5.93 15.65
N SER A 24 -14.60 -5.21 14.93
CA SER A 24 -14.44 -5.37 13.48
C SER A 24 -13.37 -6.40 13.14
N ALA A 25 -13.72 -7.36 12.28
CA ALA A 25 -12.77 -8.29 11.69
C ALA A 25 -12.01 -7.70 10.48
N THR A 26 -12.44 -6.52 10.00
CA THR A 26 -11.91 -5.90 8.77
C THR A 26 -11.41 -4.48 9.01
N ALA A 27 -10.36 -4.10 8.28
CA ALA A 27 -9.87 -2.74 8.17
C ALA A 27 -9.42 -2.47 6.72
N THR A 28 -9.64 -1.25 6.23
CA THR A 28 -9.29 -0.87 4.86
C THR A 28 -8.00 -0.06 4.84
N LYS A 29 -7.06 -0.46 3.95
CA LYS A 29 -5.88 0.32 3.58
C LYS A 29 -5.92 0.59 2.09
N THR A 30 -6.00 1.87 1.72
CA THR A 30 -6.10 2.29 0.33
C THR A 30 -4.71 2.52 -0.25
N VAL A 31 -4.37 1.80 -1.32
CA VAL A 31 -3.21 2.10 -2.17
C VAL A 31 -3.65 3.14 -3.20
N LYS A 32 -3.07 4.34 -3.12
CA LYS A 32 -3.41 5.44 -4.03
C LYS A 32 -2.24 5.71 -4.97
N PRO A 33 -2.36 5.39 -6.27
CA PRO A 33 -1.33 5.74 -7.25
C PRO A 33 -1.06 7.25 -7.28
N LEU A 34 0.18 7.59 -7.56
CA LEU A 34 0.63 8.95 -7.88
C LEU A 34 0.81 9.04 -9.39
N SER A 35 0.41 10.16 -9.97
CA SER A 35 0.56 10.38 -11.41
C SER A 35 1.82 11.18 -11.67
N ASP A 36 2.58 10.78 -12.69
CA ASP A 36 3.67 11.56 -13.24
C ASP A 36 3.72 11.47 -14.77
N ILE A 37 4.81 11.95 -15.37
CA ILE A 37 4.98 12.07 -16.82
C ILE A 37 5.88 10.97 -17.41
N LEU A 38 6.45 10.10 -16.59
CA LEU A 38 7.30 9.01 -17.06
C LEU A 38 6.40 7.91 -17.63
N VAL A 39 6.84 7.32 -18.74
CA VAL A 39 6.19 6.12 -19.27
C VAL A 39 6.83 4.92 -18.61
N GLU A 40 6.02 4.22 -17.83
CA GLU A 40 6.43 3.06 -17.07
C GLU A 40 5.66 1.82 -17.55
N GLY A 41 6.20 0.64 -17.25
CA GLY A 41 5.44 -0.60 -17.43
C GLY A 41 4.49 -0.85 -16.27
N ASP A 42 3.77 -1.96 -16.32
CA ASP A 42 2.98 -2.39 -15.16
C ASP A 42 3.89 -2.66 -13.95
N GLU A 43 3.42 -2.23 -12.78
CA GLU A 43 4.15 -2.37 -11.52
C GLU A 43 3.33 -3.11 -10.47
N THR A 44 4.00 -3.69 -9.48
CA THR A 44 3.37 -4.45 -8.39
C THR A 44 3.67 -3.83 -7.03
N VAL A 45 2.63 -3.69 -6.21
CA VAL A 45 2.74 -3.37 -4.78
C VAL A 45 2.63 -4.66 -3.96
N VAL A 46 3.58 -4.89 -3.06
CA VAL A 46 3.54 -6.02 -2.10
C VAL A 46 3.26 -5.49 -0.70
N LEU A 47 2.13 -5.91 -0.11
CA LEU A 47 1.77 -5.60 1.27
C LEU A 47 1.97 -6.84 2.15
N THR A 48 2.75 -6.70 3.23
CA THR A 48 2.90 -7.73 4.25
C THR A 48 2.27 -7.25 5.56
N LEU A 49 1.38 -8.06 6.14
CA LEU A 49 0.79 -7.78 7.44
C LEU A 49 1.50 -8.61 8.51
N ALA A 50 2.04 -7.94 9.53
CA ALA A 50 2.60 -8.59 10.71
C ALA A 50 1.52 -8.90 11.75
N ASN A 51 1.84 -9.78 12.71
CA ASN A 51 0.96 -10.07 13.84
C ASN A 51 0.58 -8.78 14.60
N GLY A 52 -0.71 -8.62 14.89
CA GLY A 52 -1.21 -7.54 15.74
C GLY A 52 -0.94 -7.82 17.23
N SER A 53 -1.07 -6.79 18.07
CA SER A 53 -0.88 -6.92 19.53
C SER A 53 -2.08 -7.52 20.27
N GLY A 54 -3.27 -7.50 19.65
CA GLY A 54 -4.53 -7.81 20.34
C GLY A 54 -4.91 -6.78 21.38
#